data_AF-D1CTL2-F1
#
_entry.id   AF-D1CTL2-F1
#
_cell.length_a   1.000
_cell.length_b   1.000
_cell.length_c   1.000
_cell.angle_alpha   90.00
_cell.angle_beta   90.00
_cell.angle_gamma   90.00
#
_symmetry.space_group_name_H-M   'P 1'
#
loop_
_entity.id
_entity.type
_entity.pdbx_description
1 polymer ?
#
loop_
_entity_poly.entity_id
_entity_poly.type
_entity_poly.pdbx_seq_one_letter_code
_entity_poly.pdbx_strand_id
1 'polypeptide(L)' 'LAGHDSVELEDSASLAHGFTNSQDNAIAVLMSSMTGGRFINNDRQHDVEFCALLNESAVVPVVTTHAEVCDHPVYLLNAQ' A
#
# COMPACT_ATOMS: atom_id res chain seq x y z
N LEU A 1 5.29 -18.41 -21.72
CA LEU A 1 4.73 -17.10 -21.34
C LEU A 1 5.53 -16.60 -20.15
N ALA A 2 5.97 -15.35 -20.23
CA ALA A 2 6.77 -14.58 -19.28
C ALA A 2 8.19 -15.12 -19.03
N GLY A 3 9.16 -14.47 -19.69
CA GLY A 3 10.51 -14.39 -19.14
C GLY A 3 10.40 -13.73 -17.76
N HIS A 4 11.10 -14.28 -16.78
CA HIS A 4 11.29 -13.62 -15.51
C HIS A 4 12.09 -12.34 -15.77
N ASP A 5 11.39 -11.24 -16.00
CA ASP A 5 11.93 -9.91 -15.79
C ASP A 5 12.20 -9.82 -14.29
N SER A 6 13.39 -10.25 -13.87
CA SER A 6 13.85 -10.01 -12.51
C SER A 6 13.97 -8.50 -12.36
N VAL A 7 13.05 -7.90 -11.62
CA VAL A 7 13.15 -6.49 -11.27
C VAL A 7 14.41 -6.32 -10.43
N GLU A 8 15.37 -5.56 -10.92
CA GLU A 8 16.55 -5.19 -10.15
C GLU A 8 16.12 -4.22 -9.05
N LEU A 9 16.30 -4.62 -7.79
CA LEU A 9 15.95 -3.81 -6.63
C LEU A 9 17.19 -3.07 -6.13
N GLU A 10 17.13 -1.75 -6.13
CA GLU A 10 18.13 -0.91 -5.45
C GLU A 10 18.08 -1.16 -3.93
N ASP A 11 19.13 -0.76 -3.20
CA ASP A 11 19.36 -1.12 -1.80
C ASP A 11 18.14 -0.91 -0.88
N SER A 12 17.50 0.26 -0.97
CA SER A 12 16.32 0.56 -0.13
C SER A 12 15.11 -0.30 -0.50
N ALA A 13 14.93 -0.62 -1.79
CA ALA A 13 13.88 -1.50 -2.25
C ALA A 13 14.15 -2.96 -1.82
N SER A 14 15.41 -3.40 -1.88
CA SER A 14 15.84 -4.70 -1.36
C SER A 14 15.60 -4.85 0.14
N LEU A 15 15.93 -3.82 0.93
CA LEU A 15 15.66 -3.79 2.37
C LEU A 15 14.15 -3.82 2.67
N ALA A 16 13.35 -2.99 1.99
CA ALA A 16 11.91 -2.95 2.18
C ALA A 16 11.24 -4.28 1.78
N HIS A 17 11.70 -4.90 0.69
CA HIS A 17 11.22 -6.20 0.24
C HIS A 17 11.57 -7.30 1.25
N GLY A 18 12.82 -7.35 1.72
CA GLY A 18 13.26 -8.31 2.74
C GLY A 18 12.51 -8.16 4.06
N PHE A 19 12.33 -6.91 4.52
CA PHE A 19 11.51 -6.63 5.71
C PHE A 19 10.08 -7.14 5.50
N THR A 20 9.41 -6.75 4.41
CA THR A 20 8.02 -7.15 4.12
C THR A 20 7.86 -8.67 4.12
N ASN A 21 8.76 -9.40 3.46
CA ASN A 21 8.70 -10.87 3.41
C ASN A 21 9.02 -11.56 4.74
N SER A 22 9.67 -10.86 5.69
CA SER A 22 9.99 -11.38 7.02
C SER A 22 8.87 -11.21 8.04
N GLN A 23 7.79 -10.48 7.69
CA GLN A 23 6.70 -10.19 8.60
C GLN A 23 5.48 -11.03 8.27
N ASP A 24 4.94 -11.75 9.26
CA ASP A 24 3.76 -12.61 9.08
C ASP A 24 2.44 -11.83 9.12
N ASN A 25 2.45 -10.62 9.71
CA ASN A 25 1.24 -9.87 9.98
C ASN A 25 1.46 -8.35 9.90
N ALA A 26 0.87 -7.71 8.88
CA ALA A 26 0.90 -6.28 8.69
C ALA A 26 0.27 -5.50 9.88
N ILE A 27 -0.80 -6.02 10.49
CA ILE A 27 -1.44 -5.39 11.65
C ILE A 27 -0.44 -5.27 12.80
N ALA A 28 0.30 -6.34 13.10
CA ALA A 28 1.29 -6.31 14.19
C ALA A 28 2.40 -5.28 13.94
N VAL A 29 2.87 -5.18 12.69
CA VAL A 29 3.86 -4.18 12.27
C VAL A 29 3.32 -2.76 12.43
N LEU A 30 2.13 -2.48 11.91
CA LEU A 30 1.55 -1.13 12.00
C LEU A 30 1.22 -0.74 13.45
N MET A 31 0.65 -1.65 14.24
CA MET A 31 0.30 -1.41 15.65
C MET A 31 1.52 -1.17 16.54
N SER A 32 2.66 -1.82 16.25
CA SER A 32 3.92 -1.62 16.99
C SER A 32 4.74 -0.41 16.53
N SER A 33 4.37 0.21 15.41
CA SER A 33 5.04 1.40 14.90
C SER A 33 4.78 2.62 15.79
N MET A 34 5.70 3.59 15.79
CA MET A 34 5.52 4.87 16.51
C MET A 34 4.23 5.59 16.07
N THR A 35 3.87 5.51 14.80
CA THR A 35 2.65 6.13 14.25
C THR A 35 1.41 5.37 14.70
N GLY A 36 1.41 4.04 14.62
CA GLY A 36 0.30 3.22 15.10
C GLY A 36 0.00 3.47 16.57
N GLY A 37 1.04 3.50 17.42
CA GLY A 37 0.91 3.86 18.83
C GLY A 37 0.23 5.22 19.06
N ARG A 38 0.54 6.23 18.22
CA ARG A 38 -0.14 7.54 18.31
C ARG A 38 -1.62 7.45 17.96
N PHE A 39 -2.01 6.66 16.95
CA PHE A 39 -3.42 6.49 16.59
C PHE A 39 -4.19 5.75 17.69
N ILE A 40 -3.61 4.68 18.24
CA ILE A 40 -4.21 3.92 19.35
C ILE A 40 -4.43 4.82 20.57
N ASN A 41 -3.44 5.64 20.93
CA ASN A 41 -3.55 6.58 22.06
C ASN A 41 -4.60 7.69 21.85
N ASN A 42 -5.14 7.83 20.63
CA ASN A 42 -6.22 8.76 20.31
C ASN A 42 -7.54 8.02 20.00
N ASP A 43 -7.71 6.79 20.49
CA ASP A 43 -8.89 5.94 20.26
C ASP A 43 -9.16 5.63 18.77
N ARG A 44 -8.11 5.70 17.93
CA ARG A 44 -8.14 5.45 16.47
C ARG A 44 -7.52 4.11 16.07
N GLN A 45 -7.59 3.11 16.95
CA GLN A 45 -7.04 1.77 16.68
C GLN A 45 -7.65 1.13 15.42
N HIS A 46 -8.97 1.29 15.24
CA HIS A 46 -9.69 0.75 14.08
C HIS A 46 -9.15 1.24 12.74
N ASP A 47 -8.63 2.48 12.67
CA ASP A 47 -8.00 3.00 11.46
C ASP A 47 -6.68 2.31 11.16
N VAL A 48 -5.91 1.95 12.20
CA VAL A 48 -4.64 1.22 12.05
C VAL A 48 -4.90 -0.18 11.54
N GLU A 49 -5.92 -0.86 12.10
CA GLU A 49 -6.36 -2.19 11.66
C GLU A 49 -6.86 -2.16 10.21
N PHE A 50 -7.69 -1.17 9.84
CA PHE A 50 -8.20 -1.02 8.48
C PHE A 50 -7.09 -0.79 7.46
N CYS A 51 -6.12 0.08 7.77
CA CYS A 51 -4.98 0.36 6.89
C CYS A 51 -4.04 -0.84 6.70
N ALA A 52 -4.11 -1.85 7.57
CA ALA A 52 -3.28 -3.05 7.49
C ALA A 52 -3.93 -4.17 6.66
N LEU A 53 -5.19 -4.01 6.23
CA LEU A 53 -5.87 -4.98 5.38
C LEU A 53 -5.23 -5.00 3.98
N LEU A 54 -5.00 -6.19 3.45
CA LEU A 54 -4.33 -6.40 2.17
C LEU A 54 -5.34 -6.78 1.09
N ASN A 55 -5.22 -6.17 -0.08
CA ASN A 55 -6.02 -6.48 -1.29
C ASN A 55 -7.54 -6.29 -1.14
N GLU A 56 -8.00 -5.44 -0.21
CA GLU A 56 -9.43 -5.14 -0.02
C GLU A 56 -10.01 -4.19 -1.09
N SER A 57 -9.15 -3.55 -1.89
CA SER A 57 -9.57 -2.64 -2.97
C SER A 57 -8.72 -2.86 -4.21
N ALA A 58 -9.38 -2.88 -5.37
CA ALA A 58 -8.73 -2.86 -6.69
C ALA A 58 -8.55 -1.44 -7.25
N VAL A 59 -9.01 -0.41 -6.52
CA VAL A 59 -8.90 0.99 -6.95
C VAL A 59 -7.47 1.46 -6.78
N VAL A 60 -6.87 1.99 -7.85
CA VAL A 60 -5.53 2.60 -7.84
C VAL A 60 -5.67 4.09 -8.15
N PRO A 61 -5.71 4.98 -7.14
CA PRO A 61 -5.75 6.42 -7.38
C PRO A 61 -4.48 6.89 -8.08
N VAL A 62 -4.63 7.67 -9.15
CA VAL A 62 -3.51 8.25 -9.91
C VAL A 62 -3.52 9.76 -9.70
N VAL A 63 -2.42 10.31 -9.19
CA VAL A 63 -2.25 11.76 -9.09
C VAL A 63 -2.06 12.32 -10.51
N THR A 64 -3.03 13.12 -10.97
CA THR A 64 -2.91 13.86 -12.22
C THR A 64 -2.75 15.34 -11.89
N THR A 65 -1.77 16.01 -12.51
CA THR A 65 -1.39 17.40 -12.19
C THR A 65 -2.34 18.45 -12.76
N HIS A 66 -3.58 18.09 -13.09
CA HIS A 66 -4.55 19.03 -13.63
C HIS A 66 -5.56 19.42 -12.56
N ALA A 67 -5.30 20.58 -11.94
CA ALA A 67 -6.32 21.38 -11.30
C ALA A 67 -7.25 21.97 -12.38
N GLU A 68 -7.96 21.11 -13.11
CA GLU A 68 -9.19 21.48 -13.81
C GLU A 68 -10.18 20.35 -13.57
N VAL A 69 -11.24 20.69 -12.83
CA VAL A 69 -12.43 19.85 -12.69
C VAL A 69 -12.98 19.62 -14.09
N CYS A 70 -12.66 18.47 -14.68
CA CYS A 70 -13.33 17.93 -15.84
C CYS A 70 -13.59 16.45 -15.54
N ASP A 71 -14.88 16.07 -15.63
CA ASP A 71 -15.45 14.76 -15.34
C ASP A 71 -14.47 13.61 -15.58
N HIS A 72 -14.05 12.94 -14.49
CA HIS A 72 -13.00 11.93 -14.52
C HIS A 72 -13.33 10.75 -15.46
N PRO A 73 -12.52 10.47 -16.49
CA PRO A 73 -12.59 9.18 -17.15
C PRO A 73 -12.02 8.12 -16.20
N VAL A 74 -12.90 7.29 -15.64
CA VAL A 74 -12.51 6.04 -14.99
C VAL A 74 -11.96 5.11 -16.06
N TYR A 75 -10.64 4.91 -16.10
CA TYR A 75 -10.04 3.89 -16.95
C TYR A 75 -10.22 2.53 -16.27
N LEU A 76 -11.17 1.74 -16.77
CA LEU A 76 -11.25 0.31 -16.47
C LEU A 76 -10.10 -0.39 -17.20
N LEU A 77 -9.13 -0.88 -16.43
CA LEU A 77 -8.13 -1.82 -16.97
C LEU A 77 -8.84 -3.15 -17.22
N ASN A 78 -9.19 -3.42 -18.48
CA ASN A 78 -9.64 -4.74 -18.91
C ASN A 78 -8.48 -5.73 -18.70
N ALA A 79 -8.63 -6.63 -17.74
CA ALA A 79 -7.85 -7.85 -17.69
C ALA A 79 -8.41 -8.82 -18.74
N GLN A 80 -7.68 -9.01 -19.84
CA GLN A 80 -7.80 -10.16 -20.74
C GLN A 80 -6.53 -10.99 -20.67
#